data_AF-A0A820K5F4-F1
#
_entry.id   AF-A0A820K5F4-F1
#
_cell.length_a   1.000
_cell.length_b   1.000
_cell.length_c   1.000
_cell.angle_alpha   90.00
_cell.angle_beta   90.00
_cell.angle_gamma   90.00
#
_symmetry.space_group_name_H-M   'P 1'
#
loop_
_entity.id
_entity.type
_entity.pdbx_description
1 polymer ?
#
loop_
_entity_poly.entity_id
_entity_poly.type
_entity_poly.pdbx_seq_one_letter_code
_entity_poly.pdbx_strand_id
1 'polypeptide(L)'
;NFGRVPKPPLSSIEQLATIMDKRATTVENNSDLLTNTSIETCFAYFANDFDDDNGGFGTRPKFPQPVNFNFLLTHAALTHQAKGKADIAKLSIDMTQLTLKKMSLGGINDQLGKGFHRYSTDDLWHVPHFEKMLYDQGQIAVVLADTYSITKDELIGQTLRDLISYVEHDLRHSKHGGFYCAEDADSLPTKNGCNCGVNQTDNGHPPPPS
;
A
#
# COMPACT_ATOMS: atom_id res chain seq x y z
N ASN A 1 -41.45 -34.12 -10.75
CA ASN A 1 -40.80 -34.23 -9.42
C ASN A 1 -39.30 -34.08 -9.60
N PHE A 2 -38.80 -32.85 -9.67
CA PHE A 2 -37.36 -32.58 -9.67
C PHE A 2 -36.92 -32.30 -8.23
N GLY A 3 -36.07 -33.17 -7.69
CA GLY A 3 -35.58 -33.09 -6.32
C GLY A 3 -34.81 -31.80 -6.09
N ARG A 4 -35.13 -31.10 -5.00
CA ARG A 4 -34.35 -29.95 -4.51
C ARG A 4 -32.97 -30.44 -4.09
N VAL A 5 -31.94 -29.99 -4.79
CA VAL A 5 -30.55 -30.13 -4.36
C VAL A 5 -30.37 -29.30 -3.08
N PRO A 6 -29.79 -29.85 -1.99
CA PRO A 6 -29.53 -29.06 -0.79
C PRO A 6 -28.57 -27.92 -1.10
N LYS A 7 -28.96 -26.69 -0.73
CA LYS A 7 -28.14 -25.49 -0.89
C LYS A 7 -26.87 -25.65 -0.03
N PRO A 8 -25.65 -25.39 -0.55
CA PRO A 8 -24.43 -25.51 0.23
C PRO A 8 -24.48 -24.57 1.45
N PRO A 9 -23.83 -24.93 2.57
CA PRO A 9 -23.81 -24.09 3.76
C PRO A 9 -23.25 -22.71 3.37
N LEU A 10 -24.03 -21.69 3.69
CA LEU A 10 -23.76 -20.31 3.36
C LEU A 10 -22.39 -19.94 3.95
N SER A 11 -21.42 -19.81 3.05
CA SER A 11 -19.99 -19.71 3.31
C SER A 11 -19.65 -18.46 4.14
N SER A 12 -18.44 -18.44 4.71
CA SER A 12 -17.86 -17.31 5.47
C SER A 12 -18.09 -15.92 4.84
N ILE A 13 -18.36 -15.85 3.54
CA ILE A 13 -18.75 -14.64 2.79
C ILE A 13 -20.08 -14.05 3.28
N GLU A 14 -21.10 -14.86 3.55
CA GLU A 14 -22.39 -14.34 4.06
C GLU A 14 -22.28 -13.93 5.53
N GLN A 15 -21.42 -14.60 6.30
CA GLN A 15 -21.08 -14.19 7.67
C GLN A 15 -20.31 -12.86 7.66
N LEU A 16 -19.34 -12.69 6.74
CA LEU A 16 -18.63 -11.44 6.53
C LEU A 16 -19.55 -10.32 6.03
N ALA A 17 -20.45 -10.61 5.08
CA ALA A 17 -21.45 -9.66 4.61
C ALA A 17 -22.38 -9.24 5.76
N THR A 18 -22.83 -10.17 6.59
CA THR A 18 -23.66 -9.87 7.79
C THR A 18 -22.87 -9.07 8.83
N ILE A 19 -21.56 -9.32 9.01
CA ILE A 19 -20.71 -8.55 9.93
C ILE A 19 -20.46 -7.13 9.37
N MET A 20 -20.26 -6.98 8.06
CA MET A 20 -20.09 -5.68 7.40
C MET A 20 -21.39 -4.88 7.40
N ASP A 21 -22.54 -5.52 7.18
CA ASP A 21 -23.87 -4.92 7.22
C ASP A 21 -24.27 -4.56 8.66
N LYS A 22 -23.90 -5.40 9.64
CA LYS A 22 -23.95 -5.05 11.07
C LYS A 22 -23.03 -3.89 11.42
N ARG A 23 -21.83 -3.80 10.85
CA ARG A 23 -20.95 -2.63 11.05
C ARG A 23 -21.55 -1.36 10.47
N ALA A 24 -22.19 -1.44 9.30
CA ALA A 24 -22.89 -0.30 8.69
C ALA A 24 -24.13 0.14 9.49
N THR A 25 -24.88 -0.79 10.08
CA THR A 25 -26.08 -0.49 10.88
C THR A 25 -25.80 -0.18 12.35
N THR A 26 -24.69 -0.65 12.93
CA THR A 26 -24.27 -0.32 14.31
C THR A 26 -23.71 1.11 14.42
N VAL A 27 -23.42 1.79 13.29
CA VAL A 27 -23.02 3.21 13.29
C VAL A 27 -24.15 4.11 13.83
N GLU A 28 -25.41 3.66 13.81
CA GLU A 28 -26.53 4.51 14.24
C GLU A 28 -26.68 4.70 15.76
N ASN A 29 -25.91 4.01 16.63
CA ASN A 29 -26.07 4.15 18.08
C ASN A 29 -24.77 4.08 18.91
N ASN A 30 -23.66 4.58 18.38
CA ASN A 30 -22.43 4.73 19.17
C ASN A 30 -21.73 6.06 18.87
N SER A 31 -22.33 7.16 19.34
CA SER A 31 -21.78 8.51 19.24
C SER A 31 -20.47 8.73 20.02
N ASP A 32 -19.93 7.68 20.67
CA ASP A 32 -18.73 7.75 21.53
C ASP A 32 -17.59 6.80 21.13
N LEU A 33 -17.66 6.06 20.01
CA LEU A 33 -16.59 5.08 19.66
C LEU A 33 -15.29 5.72 19.15
N LEU A 34 -15.31 7.00 18.81
CA LEU A 34 -14.16 7.89 18.71
C LEU A 34 -14.64 9.25 19.19
N THR A 35 -14.44 9.58 20.46
CA THR A 35 -14.67 10.97 20.89
C THR A 35 -13.83 11.87 19.98
N ASN A 36 -14.37 13.01 19.54
CA ASN A 36 -13.63 13.98 18.73
C ASN A 36 -12.22 14.25 19.31
N THR A 37 -12.10 14.20 20.65
CA THR A 37 -10.83 14.26 21.39
C THR A 37 -9.78 13.25 20.92
N SER A 38 -10.12 11.99 20.66
CA SER A 38 -9.16 10.97 20.21
C SER A 38 -8.66 11.24 18.79
N ILE A 39 -9.53 11.68 17.89
CA ILE A 39 -9.17 12.05 16.52
C ILE A 39 -8.24 13.27 16.53
N GLU A 40 -8.58 14.30 17.30
CA GLU A 40 -7.77 15.52 17.44
C GLU A 40 -6.42 15.24 18.11
N THR A 41 -6.38 14.33 19.10
CA THR A 41 -5.12 13.90 19.73
C THR A 41 -4.24 13.16 18.74
N CYS A 42 -4.82 12.28 17.92
CA CYS A 42 -4.10 11.54 16.89
C CYS A 42 -3.56 12.48 15.79
N PHE A 43 -4.37 13.45 15.36
CA PHE A 43 -3.90 14.49 14.44
C PHE A 43 -2.76 15.31 15.04
N ALA A 44 -2.89 15.77 16.29
CA ALA A 44 -1.84 16.54 16.96
C ALA A 44 -0.52 15.76 17.09
N TYR A 45 -0.60 14.44 17.34
CA TYR A 45 0.56 13.56 17.31
C TYR A 45 1.24 13.59 15.94
N PHE A 46 0.50 13.36 14.86
CA PHE A 46 1.07 13.37 13.50
C PHE A 46 1.62 14.75 13.13
N ALA A 47 0.90 15.83 13.41
CA ALA A 47 1.36 17.18 13.12
C ALA A 47 2.66 17.55 13.85
N ASN A 48 2.90 16.98 15.04
CA ASN A 48 4.13 17.22 15.80
C ASN A 48 5.29 16.32 15.36
N ASP A 49 5.01 15.10 14.91
CA ASP A 49 6.03 14.12 14.47
C ASP A 49 6.39 14.23 12.99
N PHE A 50 5.66 15.05 12.23
CA PHE A 50 5.84 15.17 10.79
C PHE A 50 7.18 15.82 10.42
N ASP A 51 7.84 15.25 9.43
CA ASP A 51 9.05 15.81 8.83
C ASP A 51 8.67 16.84 7.76
N ASP A 52 8.69 18.12 8.13
CA ASP A 52 8.34 19.23 7.23
C ASP A 52 9.32 19.40 6.05
N ASP A 53 10.55 18.88 6.15
CA ASP A 53 11.57 19.04 5.13
C ASP A 53 11.48 17.95 4.07
N ASN A 54 11.27 16.69 4.49
CA ASN A 54 11.30 15.52 3.61
C ASN A 54 9.98 14.74 3.55
N GLY A 55 8.96 15.13 4.31
CA GLY A 55 7.68 14.44 4.41
C GLY A 55 7.77 13.09 5.10
N GLY A 56 6.65 12.59 5.60
CA GLY A 56 6.53 11.34 6.34
C GLY A 56 6.81 11.49 7.81
N PHE A 57 7.04 10.35 8.47
CA PHE A 57 7.18 10.26 9.93
C PHE A 57 8.37 9.40 10.31
N GLY A 58 8.87 9.60 11.53
CA GLY A 58 10.03 8.89 12.04
C GLY A 58 11.35 9.32 11.39
N THR A 59 12.40 8.54 11.65
CA THR A 59 13.77 8.83 11.20
C THR A 59 14.22 7.81 10.16
N ARG A 60 15.37 7.16 10.36
CA ARG A 60 15.92 6.14 9.45
C ARG A 60 15.84 4.74 10.09
N PRO A 61 15.55 3.67 9.33
CA PRO A 61 15.04 3.70 7.96
C PRO A 61 13.63 4.27 7.88
N LYS A 62 13.30 4.92 6.75
CA LYS A 62 12.05 5.62 6.53
C LYS A 62 11.07 4.79 5.71
N PHE A 63 9.86 4.63 6.23
CA PHE A 63 8.81 3.78 5.65
C PHE A 63 7.65 4.61 5.09
N PRO A 64 7.05 4.22 3.95
CA PRO A 64 5.87 4.90 3.38
C PRO A 64 4.65 5.02 4.29
N GLN A 65 4.44 4.11 5.26
CA GLN A 65 3.33 4.11 6.22
C GLN A 65 1.95 4.61 5.67
N PRO A 66 1.39 4.04 4.58
CA PRO A 66 0.21 4.58 3.90
C PRO A 66 -1.04 4.71 4.79
N VAL A 67 -1.15 3.87 5.82
CA VAL A 67 -2.24 3.92 6.81
C VAL A 67 -2.31 5.27 7.55
N ASN A 68 -1.18 5.92 7.80
CA ASN A 68 -1.15 7.23 8.46
C ASN A 68 -1.72 8.31 7.54
N PHE A 69 -1.43 8.23 6.23
CA PHE A 69 -1.98 9.16 5.25
C PHE A 69 -3.47 8.93 5.00
N ASN A 70 -3.94 7.68 4.98
CA ASN A 70 -5.37 7.38 4.94
C ASN A 70 -6.11 8.03 6.13
N PHE A 71 -5.52 7.97 7.33
CA PHE A 71 -6.05 8.69 8.49
C PHE A 71 -6.08 10.21 8.26
N LEU A 72 -4.99 10.81 7.79
CA LEU A 72 -4.93 12.26 7.55
C LEU A 72 -5.94 12.72 6.49
N LEU A 73 -6.11 11.99 5.38
CA LEU A 73 -7.10 12.32 4.36
C LEU A 73 -8.53 12.17 4.89
N THR A 74 -8.80 11.13 5.68
CA THR A 74 -10.09 10.94 6.37
C THR A 74 -10.35 12.09 7.35
N HIS A 75 -9.34 12.46 8.13
CA HIS A 75 -9.40 13.59 9.07
C HIS A 75 -9.69 14.91 8.34
N ALA A 76 -9.05 15.17 7.20
CA ALA A 76 -9.32 16.33 6.37
C ALA A 76 -10.78 16.37 5.91
N ALA A 77 -11.32 15.24 5.44
CA ALA A 77 -12.70 15.14 4.98
C ALA A 77 -13.72 15.41 6.09
N LEU A 78 -13.49 14.88 7.30
CA LEU A 78 -14.34 15.11 8.47
C LEU A 78 -14.24 16.55 8.97
N THR A 79 -13.03 17.13 8.94
CA THR A 79 -12.74 18.44 9.52
C THR A 79 -13.12 19.59 8.60
N HIS A 80 -13.07 19.41 7.28
CA HIS A 80 -13.39 20.46 6.31
C HIS A 80 -14.84 20.99 6.45
N GLN A 81 -15.76 20.16 6.96
CA GLN A 81 -17.15 20.56 7.16
C GLN A 81 -17.35 21.40 8.45
N ALA A 82 -16.37 21.43 9.35
CA ALA A 82 -16.46 22.14 10.61
C ALA A 82 -16.02 23.62 10.48
N LYS A 83 -16.85 24.53 11.02
CA LYS A 83 -16.58 25.97 10.98
C LYS A 83 -15.26 26.30 11.68
N GLY A 84 -14.36 26.99 10.97
CA GLY A 84 -13.08 27.46 11.51
C GLY A 84 -11.96 26.43 11.53
N LYS A 85 -12.14 25.25 10.91
CA LYS A 85 -11.10 24.21 10.84
C LYS A 85 -10.53 23.97 9.44
N ALA A 86 -10.73 24.90 8.51
CA ALA A 86 -10.24 24.77 7.13
C ALA A 86 -8.71 24.62 7.06
N ASP A 87 -7.96 25.38 7.86
CA ASP A 87 -6.50 25.30 7.89
C ASP A 87 -6.00 23.96 8.42
N ILE A 88 -6.70 23.38 9.40
CA ILE A 88 -6.39 22.05 9.96
C ILE A 88 -6.62 20.97 8.90
N ALA A 89 -7.75 21.01 8.20
CA ALA A 89 -8.04 20.09 7.10
C ALA A 89 -7.00 20.22 5.98
N LYS A 90 -6.59 21.45 5.65
CA LYS A 90 -5.54 21.71 4.66
C LYS A 90 -4.20 21.13 5.10
N LEU A 91 -3.81 21.32 6.37
CA LEU A 91 -2.56 20.78 6.91
C LEU A 91 -2.49 19.25 6.79
N SER A 92 -3.59 18.53 7.03
CA SER A 92 -3.65 17.07 6.81
C SER A 92 -3.40 16.67 5.35
N ILE A 93 -3.95 17.43 4.40
CA ILE A 93 -3.73 17.21 2.97
C ILE A 93 -2.28 17.54 2.60
N ASP A 94 -1.74 18.65 3.09
CA ASP A 94 -0.39 19.13 2.80
C ASP A 94 0.67 18.12 3.28
N MET A 95 0.53 17.57 4.50
CA MET A 95 1.45 16.55 5.02
C MET A 95 1.48 15.31 4.13
N THR A 96 0.30 14.85 3.70
CA THR A 96 0.17 13.70 2.79
C THR A 96 0.79 14.02 1.43
N GLN A 97 0.44 15.17 0.85
CA GLN A 97 0.92 15.59 -0.47
C GLN A 97 2.44 15.77 -0.50
N LEU A 98 3.02 16.41 0.52
CA LEU A 98 4.47 16.59 0.60
C LEU A 98 5.18 15.23 0.64
N THR A 99 4.70 14.31 1.47
CA THR A 99 5.30 12.98 1.59
C THR A 99 5.28 12.23 0.27
N LEU A 100 4.12 12.18 -0.40
CA LEU A 100 4.00 11.48 -1.67
C LEU A 100 4.91 12.10 -2.73
N LYS A 101 5.01 13.43 -2.80
CA LYS A 101 5.92 14.10 -3.75
C LYS A 101 7.38 13.78 -3.48
N LYS A 102 7.79 13.76 -2.21
CA LYS A 102 9.16 13.41 -1.81
C LYS A 102 9.48 11.96 -2.13
N MET A 103 8.57 11.03 -1.83
CA MET A 103 8.71 9.64 -2.21
C MET A 103 8.76 9.45 -3.74
N SER A 104 7.86 10.11 -4.49
CA SER A 104 7.81 10.05 -5.96
C SER A 104 9.11 10.48 -6.64
N LEU A 105 9.77 11.50 -6.08
CA LEU A 105 11.03 12.06 -6.58
C LEU A 105 12.27 11.35 -6.01
N GLY A 106 12.10 10.60 -4.93
CA GLY A 106 13.18 9.85 -4.27
C GLY A 106 13.49 8.53 -4.97
N GLY A 107 14.60 7.91 -4.56
CA GLY A 107 14.99 6.58 -5.04
C GLY A 107 14.17 5.45 -4.43
N ILE A 108 13.30 5.70 -3.44
CA ILE A 108 12.28 4.75 -3.01
C ILE A 108 11.26 4.44 -4.12
N ASN A 109 10.98 5.41 -5.00
CA ASN A 109 10.26 5.16 -6.25
C ASN A 109 11.29 4.78 -7.32
N ASP A 110 11.19 3.58 -7.87
CA ASP A 110 12.11 3.14 -8.92
C ASP A 110 11.87 3.96 -10.19
N GLN A 111 12.77 4.89 -10.46
CA GLN A 111 12.63 5.83 -11.57
C GLN A 111 12.69 5.15 -12.94
N LEU A 112 13.29 3.96 -13.02
CA LEU A 112 13.48 3.19 -14.24
C LEU A 112 12.44 2.08 -14.38
N GLY A 113 12.40 1.17 -13.40
CA GLY A 113 11.52 0.00 -13.38
C GLY A 113 10.13 0.25 -12.82
N LYS A 114 9.87 1.46 -12.27
CA LYS A 114 8.60 1.87 -11.66
C LYS A 114 8.23 1.06 -10.41
N GLY A 115 7.22 1.55 -9.71
CA GLY A 115 6.81 1.00 -8.41
C GLY A 115 7.72 1.41 -7.26
N PHE A 116 7.26 1.13 -6.05
CA PHE A 116 7.94 1.54 -4.83
C PHE A 116 8.71 0.38 -4.19
N HIS A 117 9.92 0.67 -3.75
CA HIS A 117 10.65 -0.15 -2.81
C HIS A 117 10.02 -0.08 -1.42
N ARG A 118 10.26 -1.12 -0.62
CA ARG A 118 9.61 -1.30 0.68
C ARG A 118 9.88 -0.15 1.66
N TYR A 119 11.10 0.34 1.69
CA TYR A 119 11.51 1.46 2.55
C TYR A 119 12.80 2.10 2.03
N SER A 120 13.11 3.28 2.55
CA SER A 120 14.41 3.94 2.35
C SER A 120 15.30 3.76 3.58
N THR A 121 16.58 3.52 3.36
CA THR A 121 17.57 3.39 4.44
C THR A 121 18.01 4.75 5.00
N ASP A 122 17.74 5.84 4.28
CA ASP A 122 17.91 7.22 4.73
C ASP A 122 16.56 7.89 5.04
N ASP A 123 16.62 9.14 5.48
CA ASP A 123 15.49 9.99 5.84
C ASP A 123 14.99 10.86 4.66
N LEU A 124 15.72 10.88 3.55
CA LEU A 124 15.46 11.70 2.36
C LEU A 124 14.68 10.96 1.27
N TRP A 125 14.40 9.66 1.47
CA TRP A 125 13.81 8.75 0.49
C TRP A 125 14.73 8.39 -0.68
N HIS A 126 16.05 8.57 -0.54
CA HIS A 126 16.97 8.43 -1.66
C HIS A 126 17.50 7.01 -1.85
N VAL A 127 17.94 6.34 -0.78
CA VAL A 127 18.56 5.02 -0.86
C VAL A 127 17.54 3.93 -0.54
N PRO A 128 17.04 3.16 -1.54
CA PRO A 128 16.02 2.15 -1.31
C PRO A 128 16.58 0.86 -0.70
N HIS A 129 15.72 0.14 0.00
CA HIS A 129 15.85 -1.30 0.15
C HIS A 129 15.18 -1.98 -1.04
N PHE A 130 15.97 -2.55 -1.97
CA PHE A 130 15.54 -2.88 -3.35
C PHE A 130 14.38 -3.88 -3.50
N GLU A 131 13.93 -4.50 -2.41
CA GLU A 131 12.73 -5.34 -2.37
C GLU A 131 11.45 -4.55 -2.69
N LYS A 132 10.59 -5.12 -3.55
CA LYS A 132 9.26 -4.57 -3.88
C LYS A 132 8.19 -5.60 -3.56
N MET A 133 7.12 -5.18 -2.89
CA MET A 133 6.01 -6.08 -2.53
C MET A 133 4.68 -5.56 -3.04
N LEU A 134 3.79 -6.49 -3.43
CA LEU A 134 2.48 -6.16 -3.96
C LEU A 134 1.61 -5.40 -2.95
N TYR A 135 1.67 -5.77 -1.66
CA TYR A 135 0.86 -5.10 -0.64
C TYR A 135 1.32 -3.66 -0.40
N ASP A 136 2.60 -3.35 -0.59
CA ASP A 136 3.11 -1.99 -0.52
C ASP A 136 2.60 -1.19 -1.73
N GLN A 137 2.69 -1.75 -2.94
CA GLN A 137 2.14 -1.12 -4.14
C GLN A 137 0.65 -0.80 -3.96
N GLY A 138 -0.13 -1.77 -3.51
CA GLY A 138 -1.57 -1.62 -3.32
C GLY A 138 -1.93 -0.53 -2.31
N GLN A 139 -1.24 -0.49 -1.17
CA GLN A 139 -1.50 0.52 -0.15
C GLN A 139 -1.07 1.93 -0.58
N ILE A 140 0.06 2.07 -1.27
CA ILE A 140 0.54 3.35 -1.79
C ILE A 140 -0.37 3.85 -2.92
N ALA A 141 -0.84 2.96 -3.79
CA ALA A 141 -1.75 3.32 -4.89
C ALA A 141 -3.04 3.97 -4.39
N VAL A 142 -3.63 3.47 -3.29
CA VAL A 142 -4.83 4.04 -2.69
C VAL A 142 -4.58 5.49 -2.25
N VAL A 143 -3.49 5.73 -1.51
CA VAL A 143 -3.17 7.08 -1.02
C VAL A 143 -2.84 8.04 -2.17
N LEU A 144 -2.11 7.58 -3.19
CA LEU A 144 -1.84 8.37 -4.40
C LEU A 144 -3.14 8.73 -5.13
N ALA A 145 -4.07 7.78 -5.28
CA ALA A 145 -5.35 8.00 -5.94
C ALA A 145 -6.22 9.01 -5.17
N ASP A 146 -6.37 8.83 -3.86
CA ASP A 146 -7.15 9.73 -3.02
C ASP A 146 -6.54 11.14 -3.02
N THR A 147 -5.23 11.25 -2.87
CA THR A 147 -4.52 12.54 -2.88
C THR A 147 -4.63 13.23 -4.24
N TYR A 148 -4.47 12.50 -5.35
CA TYR A 148 -4.68 13.06 -6.69
C TYR A 148 -6.14 13.50 -6.90
N SER A 149 -7.11 12.75 -6.37
CA SER A 149 -8.52 13.10 -6.49
C SER A 149 -8.84 14.46 -5.86
N ILE A 150 -8.17 14.79 -4.74
CA ILE A 150 -8.32 16.03 -3.97
C ILE A 150 -7.48 17.17 -4.57
N THR A 151 -6.20 16.93 -4.81
CA THR A 151 -5.22 17.98 -5.13
C THR A 151 -5.05 18.24 -6.63
N LYS A 152 -5.36 17.25 -7.47
CA LYS A 152 -5.05 17.24 -8.92
C LYS A 152 -3.56 17.49 -9.22
N ASP A 153 -2.66 17.13 -8.30
CA ASP A 153 -1.22 17.25 -8.52
C ASP A 153 -0.73 16.25 -9.57
N GLU A 154 -0.24 16.75 -10.70
CA GLU A 154 0.15 15.92 -11.84
C GLU A 154 1.33 14.98 -11.57
N LEU A 155 2.25 15.34 -10.65
CA LEU A 155 3.34 14.43 -10.27
C LEU A 155 2.78 13.20 -9.56
N ILE A 156 1.83 13.41 -8.65
CA ILE A 156 1.14 12.32 -7.94
C ILE A 156 0.33 11.48 -8.94
N GLY A 157 -0.40 12.14 -9.85
CA GLY A 157 -1.16 11.46 -10.90
C GLY A 157 -0.28 10.61 -11.83
N GLN A 158 0.90 11.11 -12.20
CA GLN A 158 1.86 10.35 -13.01
C GLN A 158 2.45 9.18 -12.23
N THR A 159 2.84 9.41 -10.98
CA THR A 159 3.37 8.36 -10.10
C THR A 159 2.37 7.20 -9.94
N LEU A 160 1.09 7.51 -9.77
CA LEU A 160 0.03 6.50 -9.69
C LEU A 160 -0.06 5.67 -10.97
N ARG A 161 -0.02 6.31 -12.14
CA ARG A 161 -0.05 5.62 -13.44
C ARG A 161 1.16 4.71 -13.61
N ASP A 162 2.35 5.19 -13.24
CA ASP A 162 3.59 4.42 -13.28
C ASP A 162 3.53 3.20 -12.34
N LEU A 163 3.02 3.38 -11.12
CA LEU A 163 2.82 2.28 -10.16
C LEU A 163 1.85 1.23 -10.71
N ILE A 164 0.69 1.65 -11.24
CA ILE A 164 -0.29 0.73 -11.84
C ILE A 164 0.35 -0.03 -13.01
N SER A 165 1.12 0.65 -13.86
CA SER A 165 1.84 0.03 -14.96
C SER A 165 2.83 -1.05 -14.47
N TYR A 166 3.58 -0.79 -13.40
CA TYR A 166 4.47 -1.78 -12.78
C TYR A 166 3.70 -3.01 -12.29
N VAL A 167 2.60 -2.79 -11.56
CA VAL A 167 1.79 -3.90 -11.02
C VAL A 167 1.19 -4.74 -12.15
N GLU A 168 0.74 -4.11 -13.25
CA GLU A 168 0.14 -4.81 -14.39
C GLU A 168 1.15 -5.55 -15.26
N HIS A 169 2.38 -5.04 -15.38
CA HIS A 169 3.40 -5.62 -16.25
C HIS A 169 4.27 -6.64 -15.52
N ASP A 170 4.75 -6.29 -14.33
CA ASP A 170 5.80 -7.03 -13.61
C ASP A 170 5.22 -7.97 -12.54
N LEU A 171 4.15 -7.56 -11.87
CA LEU A 171 3.53 -8.38 -10.81
C LEU A 171 2.33 -9.20 -11.28
N ARG A 172 1.85 -9.03 -12.51
CA ARG A 172 0.69 -9.79 -13.00
C ARG A 172 1.14 -11.13 -13.60
N HIS A 173 0.47 -12.21 -13.19
CA HIS A 173 0.70 -13.50 -13.79
C HIS A 173 0.04 -13.58 -15.18
N SER A 174 0.85 -13.47 -16.24
CA SER A 174 0.41 -13.36 -17.63
C SER A 174 -0.51 -14.49 -18.14
N LYS A 175 -0.28 -15.74 -17.72
CA LYS A 175 -1.01 -16.92 -18.24
C LYS A 175 -2.24 -17.35 -17.44
N HIS A 176 -2.26 -17.12 -16.14
CA HIS A 176 -3.27 -17.67 -15.23
C HIS A 176 -4.09 -16.59 -14.50
N GLY A 177 -3.79 -15.31 -14.72
CA GLY A 177 -4.35 -14.23 -13.93
C GLY A 177 -3.82 -14.23 -12.50
N GLY A 178 -4.23 -13.25 -11.69
CA GLY A 178 -3.68 -13.04 -10.36
C GLY A 178 -2.35 -12.29 -10.36
N PHE A 179 -1.79 -12.10 -9.16
CA PHE A 179 -0.59 -11.29 -8.94
C PHE A 179 0.46 -12.05 -8.10
N TYR A 180 1.74 -11.85 -8.40
CA TYR A 180 2.86 -12.25 -7.56
C TYR A 180 2.92 -11.40 -6.30
N CYS A 181 3.39 -11.98 -5.19
CA CYS A 181 3.40 -11.29 -3.90
C CYS A 181 4.56 -10.29 -3.75
N ALA A 182 5.71 -10.54 -4.38
CA ALA A 182 6.92 -9.74 -4.25
C ALA A 182 7.93 -9.99 -5.37
N GLU A 183 8.86 -9.05 -5.51
CA GLU A 183 10.11 -9.13 -6.25
C GLU A 183 11.27 -9.03 -5.24
N ASP A 184 12.17 -10.01 -5.25
CA ASP A 184 13.25 -10.16 -4.27
C ASP A 184 14.48 -9.31 -4.64
N ALA A 185 15.24 -8.89 -3.63
CA ALA A 185 16.41 -8.01 -3.77
C ALA A 185 17.70 -8.76 -4.16
N ASP A 186 17.74 -10.09 -4.02
CA ASP A 186 18.95 -10.87 -4.21
C ASP A 186 19.22 -11.19 -5.68
N SER A 187 20.27 -10.59 -6.23
CA SER A 187 21.01 -11.17 -7.36
C SER A 187 21.99 -12.20 -6.80
N LEU A 188 21.74 -13.49 -7.05
CA LEU A 188 22.71 -14.53 -6.70
C LEU A 188 24.06 -14.18 -7.33
N PRO A 189 25.17 -14.10 -6.57
CA PRO A 189 26.48 -14.05 -7.19
C PRO A 189 26.66 -15.35 -7.95
N THR A 190 26.67 -15.29 -9.28
CA THR A 190 27.05 -16.44 -10.11
C THR A 190 28.51 -16.74 -9.84
N LYS A 191 28.77 -17.62 -8.87
CA LYS A 191 30.03 -18.35 -8.82
C LYS A 191 30.04 -19.28 -10.03
N ASN A 192 30.69 -18.79 -11.08
CA ASN A 192 31.02 -19.42 -12.35
C ASN A 192 30.08 -19.03 -13.49
N GLY A 193 30.69 -18.39 -14.49
CA GLY A 193 30.02 -17.91 -15.69
C GLY A 193 29.38 -19.03 -16.51
N CYS A 194 28.48 -18.58 -17.40
CA CYS A 194 27.91 -19.29 -18.54
C CYS A 194 27.96 -20.82 -18.52
N ASN A 195 26.81 -21.44 -18.22
CA ASN A 195 26.27 -22.35 -19.23
C ASN A 195 24.75 -22.43 -19.17
N CYS A 196 24.14 -22.29 -20.34
CA CYS A 196 22.73 -22.48 -20.60
C CYS A 196 22.36 -23.94 -20.31
N GLY A 197 21.34 -24.19 -19.49
CA GLY A 197 20.89 -25.55 -19.18
C GLY A 197 19.52 -25.55 -18.53
N VAL A 198 18.49 -25.79 -19.33
CA VAL A 198 17.11 -26.04 -18.94
C VAL A 198 17.07 -27.28 -18.07
N ASN A 199 16.73 -27.16 -16.78
CA ASN A 199 16.47 -28.34 -15.95
C ASN A 199 15.00 -28.76 -16.09
N GLN A 200 14.78 -29.63 -17.08
CA GLN A 200 13.69 -30.60 -17.10
C GLN A 200 13.80 -31.49 -15.86
N THR A 201 12.72 -31.59 -15.09
CA THR A 201 12.55 -32.62 -14.07
C THR A 201 12.28 -33.95 -14.76
N ASP A 202 13.18 -34.92 -14.68
CA ASP A 202 12.85 -36.31 -15.01
C ASP A 202 13.31 -37.28 -13.90
N ASN A 203 12.26 -37.84 -13.31
CA ASN A 203 12.05 -39.10 -12.60
C ASN A 203 13.24 -40.07 -12.36
N GLY A 204 13.43 -40.39 -11.07
CA GLY A 204 13.35 -41.77 -10.58
C GLY A 204 14.38 -42.80 -11.07
N HIS A 205 15.49 -42.93 -10.33
CA HIS A 205 16.23 -44.20 -10.25
C HIS A 205 16.78 -44.44 -8.83
N PRO A 206 16.60 -45.63 -8.23
CA PRO A 206 17.04 -45.90 -6.87
C PRO A 206 18.54 -46.28 -6.81
N PRO A 207 19.21 -46.12 -5.65
CA PRO A 207 20.64 -46.34 -5.52
C PRO A 207 21.02 -47.85 -5.48
N PRO A 208 22.28 -48.20 -5.82
CA PRO A 208 22.72 -49.60 -5.91
C PRO A 208 23.01 -50.21 -4.53
N PRO A 209 22.93 -51.55 -4.40
CA PRO A 209 23.08 -52.23 -3.12
C PRO A 209 24.55 -52.43 -2.72
N SER A 210 24.76 -52.55 -1.41
CA SER A 210 26.00 -52.99 -0.74
C SER A 210 26.04 -54.51 -0.59
#